data_AF-A0A8U0A3B6-F1
#
_entry.id   AF-A0A8U0A3B6-F1
#
_cell.length_a   1.000
_cell.length_b   1.000
_cell.length_c   1.000
_cell.angle_alpha   90.00
_cell.angle_beta   90.00
_cell.angle_gamma   90.00
#
_symmetry.space_group_name_H-M   'P 1'
#
loop_
_entity.id
_entity.type
_entity.pdbx_description
1 polymer ?
#
loop_
_entity_poly.entity_id
_entity_poly.type
_entity_poly.pdbx_seq_one_letter_code
_entity_poly.pdbx_strand_id
1 'polypeptide(L)'
;MVERNDPARAGVKAGRLVGLLTGVLAVVSLLEIQGTYYGEMTAILGLFGIDWFPVSALFWWNALLTIIARYTLGYVTGSLIGVLYDWLDHPSCSVLIGGVLGIGIVDGFVATVDTRSILIGGGYLLAWVCYAPTFLWLFDADAGDDRSGPLRLGD
;
A
#
# COMPACT_ATOMS: atom_id res chain seq x y z
N MET A 1 -3.71 16.32 24.59
CA MET A 1 -4.82 16.50 23.62
C MET A 1 -4.42 15.69 22.40
N VAL A 2 -5.17 14.63 22.05
CA VAL A 2 -4.86 13.83 20.86
C VAL A 2 -5.38 14.61 19.66
N GLU A 3 -4.48 15.17 18.85
CA GLU A 3 -4.82 15.80 17.57
C GLU A 3 -5.53 14.74 16.71
N ARG A 4 -6.84 14.92 16.57
CA ARG A 4 -7.70 14.05 15.77
C ARG A 4 -7.59 14.39 14.28
N ASN A 5 -6.69 15.31 13.91
CA ASN A 5 -6.48 15.83 12.57
C ASN A 5 -5.01 15.74 12.12
N ASP A 6 -4.37 14.58 12.37
CA ASP A 6 -3.00 14.32 11.95
C ASP A 6 -2.99 13.72 10.52
N PRO A 7 -2.52 14.47 9.50
CA PRO A 7 -2.45 13.99 8.12
C PRO A 7 -1.53 12.79 7.96
N ALA A 8 -0.50 12.62 8.79
CA ALA A 8 0.34 11.41 8.77
C ALA A 8 -0.47 10.17 9.14
N ARG A 9 -1.40 10.29 10.09
CA ARG A 9 -2.28 9.19 10.52
C ARG A 9 -3.33 8.83 9.47
N ALA A 10 -3.88 9.82 8.77
CA ALA A 10 -4.75 9.59 7.61
C ALA A 10 -3.97 8.90 6.49
N GLY A 11 -2.74 9.37 6.23
CA GLY A 11 -1.82 8.79 5.25
C GLY A 11 -1.48 7.34 5.53
N VAL A 12 -1.21 6.98 6.78
CA VAL A 12 -0.98 5.58 7.20
C VAL A 12 -2.19 4.70 6.88
N LYS A 13 -3.40 5.12 7.22
CA LYS A 13 -4.61 4.31 7.01
C LYS A 13 -4.91 4.12 5.52
N ALA A 14 -4.82 5.20 4.73
CA ALA A 14 -4.97 5.12 3.28
C ALA A 14 -3.86 4.25 2.65
N GLY A 15 -2.62 4.39 3.12
CA GLY A 15 -1.48 3.59 2.67
C GLY A 15 -1.62 2.09 2.97
N ARG A 16 -2.17 1.73 4.14
CA ARG A 16 -2.47 0.33 4.49
C ARG A 16 -3.49 -0.29 3.53
N LEU A 17 -4.52 0.46 3.14
CA LEU A 17 -5.50 -0.01 2.16
C LEU A 17 -4.81 -0.33 0.82
N VAL A 18 -4.00 0.59 0.31
CA VAL A 18 -3.21 0.37 -0.92
C VAL A 18 -2.29 -0.85 -0.78
N GLY A 19 -1.57 -0.94 0.34
CA GLY A 19 -0.66 -2.06 0.61
C GLY A 19 -1.38 -3.42 0.68
N LEU A 20 -2.60 -3.47 1.21
CA LEU A 20 -3.43 -4.67 1.20
C LEU A 20 -3.90 -5.04 -0.21
N LEU A 21 -4.42 -4.06 -0.97
CA LEU A 21 -4.89 -4.29 -2.35
C LEU A 21 -3.76 -4.79 -3.26
N THR A 22 -2.60 -4.10 -3.22
CA THR A 22 -1.42 -4.49 -3.99
C THR A 22 -0.82 -5.82 -3.51
N GLY A 23 -0.84 -6.09 -2.20
CA GLY A 23 -0.44 -7.38 -1.64
C GLY A 23 -1.30 -8.54 -2.13
N VAL A 24 -2.63 -8.37 -2.19
CA VAL A 24 -3.54 -9.37 -2.75
C VAL A 24 -3.26 -9.59 -4.23
N LEU A 25 -3.11 -8.52 -5.02
CA LEU A 25 -2.76 -8.63 -6.44
C LEU A 25 -1.42 -9.36 -6.66
N ALA A 26 -0.42 -9.09 -5.82
CA ALA A 26 0.87 -9.78 -5.88
C ALA A 26 0.72 -11.29 -5.63
N VAL A 27 -0.08 -11.68 -4.62
CA VAL A 27 -0.31 -13.09 -4.32
C VAL A 27 -1.13 -13.78 -5.41
N VAL A 28 -2.13 -13.11 -5.98
CA VAL A 28 -2.86 -13.62 -7.14
C VAL A 28 -1.89 -13.90 -8.29
N SER A 29 -0.98 -12.96 -8.59
CA SER A 29 0.05 -13.17 -9.62
C SER A 29 1.00 -14.32 -9.29
N LEU A 30 1.40 -14.50 -8.01
CA LEU A 30 2.22 -15.63 -7.58
C LEU A 30 1.49 -16.99 -7.76
N LEU A 31 0.18 -17.02 -7.51
CA LEU A 31 -0.63 -18.24 -7.69
C LEU A 31 -0.73 -18.64 -9.16
N GLU A 32 -0.78 -17.68 -10.09
CA GLU A 32 -0.79 -17.97 -11.53
C GLU A 32 0.48 -18.67 -12.01
N ILE A 33 1.63 -18.37 -11.40
CA ILE A 33 2.95 -18.96 -11.75
C ILE A 33 3.39 -20.08 -10.80
N GLN A 34 2.49 -20.60 -9.96
CA GLN A 34 2.81 -21.58 -8.92
C GLN A 34 3.54 -22.81 -9.47
N GLY A 35 3.09 -23.34 -10.61
CA GLY A 35 3.72 -24.51 -11.24
C GLY A 35 5.17 -24.26 -11.64
N THR A 36 5.46 -23.09 -12.23
CA THR A 36 6.81 -22.67 -12.60
C THR A 36 7.70 -22.52 -11.37
N TYR A 37 7.21 -21.85 -10.32
CA TYR A 37 7.93 -21.71 -9.06
C TYR A 37 8.29 -23.07 -8.44
N TYR A 38 7.35 -24.02 -8.46
CA TYR A 38 7.57 -25.35 -7.90
C TYR A 38 8.65 -26.10 -8.68
N GLY A 39 8.61 -26.03 -10.01
CA GLY A 39 9.62 -26.63 -10.88
C GLY A 39 11.01 -26.04 -10.65
N GLU A 40 11.12 -24.71 -10.64
CA GLU A 40 12.39 -24.01 -10.44
C GLU A 40 12.99 -24.26 -9.05
N MET A 41 12.19 -24.16 -7.98
CA MET A 41 12.70 -24.43 -6.63
C MET A 41 13.07 -25.89 -6.42
N THR A 42 12.32 -26.83 -6.99
CA THR A 42 12.69 -28.26 -6.91
C THR A 42 14.04 -28.50 -7.59
N ALA A 43 14.27 -27.89 -8.76
CA ALA A 43 15.55 -28.01 -9.46
C ALA A 43 16.70 -27.39 -8.65
N ILE A 44 16.51 -26.19 -8.07
CA ILE A 44 17.52 -25.51 -7.26
C ILE A 44 17.84 -26.32 -6.00
N LEU A 45 16.83 -26.75 -5.24
CA LEU A 45 17.05 -27.55 -4.03
C LEU A 45 17.74 -28.87 -4.34
N GLY A 46 17.38 -29.51 -5.47
CA GLY A 46 18.04 -30.71 -5.97
C GLY A 46 19.54 -30.50 -6.25
N LEU A 47 19.95 -29.32 -6.75
CA LEU A 47 21.38 -29.01 -6.94
C LEU A 47 22.17 -28.98 -5.63
N PHE A 48 21.51 -28.70 -4.51
CA PHE A 48 22.12 -28.69 -3.17
C PHE A 48 21.86 -29.99 -2.39
N GLY A 49 21.20 -30.99 -3.00
CA GLY A 49 20.85 -32.25 -2.34
C GLY A 49 19.80 -32.13 -1.23
N ILE A 50 18.92 -31.12 -1.32
CA ILE A 50 17.88 -30.85 -0.31
C ILE A 50 16.55 -31.42 -0.80
N ASP A 51 16.27 -32.69 -0.50
CA ASP A 51 15.03 -33.37 -0.93
C ASP A 51 13.94 -33.41 0.16
N TRP A 52 14.30 -33.08 1.39
CA TRP A 52 13.41 -33.17 2.55
C TRP A 52 12.57 -31.92 2.79
N PHE A 53 12.89 -30.79 2.14
CA PHE A 53 12.23 -29.52 2.40
C PHE A 53 11.01 -29.34 1.48
N PRO A 54 9.79 -29.11 2.02
CA PRO A 54 8.60 -28.95 1.20
C PRO A 54 8.61 -27.60 0.46
N VAL A 55 8.68 -27.64 -0.88
CA VAL A 55 8.63 -26.45 -1.75
C VAL A 55 7.33 -25.65 -1.55
N SER A 56 6.24 -26.31 -1.18
CA SER A 56 4.99 -25.65 -0.82
C SER A 56 5.15 -24.70 0.37
N ALA A 57 5.98 -25.05 1.36
CA ALA A 57 6.27 -24.16 2.48
C ALA A 57 7.05 -22.92 2.02
N LEU A 58 8.03 -23.08 1.11
CA LEU A 58 8.75 -21.94 0.52
C LEU A 58 7.80 -21.00 -0.23
N PHE A 59 6.89 -21.57 -1.02
CA PHE A 59 5.92 -20.80 -1.79
C PHE A 59 5.00 -19.97 -0.87
N TRP A 60 4.41 -20.59 0.15
CA TRP A 60 3.52 -19.88 1.07
C TRP A 60 4.27 -18.87 1.94
N TRP A 61 5.51 -19.17 2.32
CA TRP A 61 6.36 -18.21 3.00
C TRP A 61 6.66 -17.00 2.11
N ASN A 62 6.98 -17.21 0.83
CA ASN A 62 7.18 -16.13 -0.13
C ASN A 62 5.92 -15.28 -0.32
N ALA A 63 4.75 -15.91 -0.45
CA ALA A 63 3.47 -15.21 -0.56
C ALA A 63 3.18 -14.36 0.69
N LEU A 64 3.41 -14.92 1.88
CA LEU A 64 3.25 -14.20 3.15
C LEU A 64 4.21 -13.00 3.24
N LEU A 65 5.49 -13.20 2.95
CA LEU A 65 6.48 -12.13 2.94
C LEU A 65 6.13 -11.03 1.93
N THR A 66 5.58 -11.42 0.78
CA THR A 66 5.14 -10.47 -0.25
C THR A 66 3.99 -9.59 0.25
N ILE A 67 2.98 -10.18 0.91
CA ILE A 67 1.90 -9.40 1.54
C ILE A 67 2.46 -8.45 2.59
N ILE A 68 3.35 -8.94 3.47
CA ILE A 68 3.96 -8.13 4.54
C ILE A 68 4.76 -6.97 3.93
N ALA A 69 5.55 -7.23 2.89
CA ALA A 69 6.33 -6.22 2.20
C ALA A 69 5.42 -5.15 1.57
N ARG A 70 4.38 -5.55 0.85
CA ARG A 70 3.42 -4.61 0.23
C ARG A 70 2.65 -3.80 1.26
N TYR A 71 2.21 -4.43 2.34
CA TYR A 71 1.57 -3.74 3.46
C TYR A 71 2.51 -2.71 4.11
N THR A 72 3.78 -3.08 4.32
CA THR A 72 4.79 -2.21 4.92
C THR A 72 5.14 -1.05 4.00
N LEU A 73 5.32 -1.29 2.70
CA LEU A 73 5.55 -0.23 1.71
C LEU A 73 4.37 0.73 1.63
N GLY A 74 3.14 0.20 1.55
CA GLY A 74 1.93 1.03 1.57
C GLY A 74 1.84 1.87 2.84
N TYR A 75 2.14 1.29 4.00
CA TYR A 75 2.20 2.00 5.27
C TYR A 75 3.21 3.15 5.26
N VAL A 76 4.46 2.88 4.88
CA VAL A 76 5.56 3.87 4.89
C VAL A 76 5.30 4.97 3.87
N THR A 77 4.99 4.61 2.63
CA THR A 77 4.72 5.59 1.57
C THR A 77 3.49 6.42 1.88
N GLY A 78 2.42 5.79 2.40
CA GLY A 78 1.23 6.51 2.83
C GLY A 78 1.51 7.49 3.96
N SER A 79 2.32 7.10 4.95
CA SER A 79 2.77 8.00 6.02
C SER A 79 3.60 9.17 5.46
N LEU A 80 4.50 8.90 4.52
CA LEU A 80 5.35 9.93 3.90
C LEU A 80 4.52 10.95 3.11
N ILE A 81 3.51 10.49 2.36
CA ILE A 81 2.56 11.37 1.67
C ILE A 81 1.84 12.26 2.69
N GLY A 82 1.36 11.71 3.81
CA GLY A 82 0.71 12.49 4.85
C GLY A 82 1.62 13.55 5.48
N VAL A 83 2.87 13.19 5.76
CA VAL A 83 3.90 14.15 6.27
C VAL A 83 4.22 15.21 5.23
N LEU A 84 4.34 14.84 3.95
CA LEU A 84 4.61 15.80 2.87
C LEU A 84 3.42 16.75 2.66
N TYR A 85 2.20 16.25 2.81
CA TYR A 85 0.98 17.05 2.73
C TYR A 85 0.94 18.12 3.84
N ASP A 86 1.32 17.75 5.07
CA ASP A 86 1.45 18.69 6.19
C ASP A 86 2.57 19.71 5.95
N TRP A 87 3.73 19.24 5.50
CA TRP A 87 4.89 20.09 5.22
C TRP A 87 4.66 21.12 4.10
N LEU A 88 3.71 20.85 3.20
CA LEU A 88 3.31 21.75 2.12
C LEU A 88 2.12 22.66 2.48
N ASP A 89 1.80 22.80 3.77
CA ASP A 89 0.69 23.62 4.28
C ASP A 89 -0.66 23.27 3.64
N HIS A 90 -1.01 21.98 3.63
CA HIS A 90 -2.28 21.46 3.10
C HIS A 90 -2.52 21.81 1.61
N PRO A 91 -1.70 21.26 0.70
CA PRO A 91 -1.79 21.58 -0.72
C PRO A 91 -3.14 21.16 -1.31
N SER A 92 -3.52 21.81 -2.42
CA SER A 92 -4.79 21.50 -3.10
C SER A 92 -4.95 20.01 -3.44
N CYS A 93 -6.21 19.54 -3.47
CA CYS A 93 -6.56 18.16 -3.80
C CYS A 93 -5.91 17.66 -5.11
N SER A 94 -5.78 18.54 -6.11
CA SER A 94 -5.13 18.22 -7.39
C SER A 94 -3.64 17.86 -7.24
N VAL A 95 -2.92 18.51 -6.31
CA VAL A 95 -1.50 18.23 -6.04
C VAL A 95 -1.36 16.86 -5.37
N LEU A 96 -2.23 16.55 -4.40
CA LEU A 96 -2.28 15.23 -3.77
C LEU A 96 -2.57 14.12 -4.80
N ILE A 97 -3.63 14.30 -5.61
CA ILE A 97 -4.00 13.34 -6.65
C ILE A 97 -2.85 13.15 -7.65
N GLY A 98 -2.21 14.25 -8.09
CA GLY A 98 -1.08 14.19 -9.00
C GLY A 98 0.11 13.41 -8.43
N GLY A 99 0.48 13.67 -7.17
CA GLY A 99 1.57 12.94 -6.50
C GLY A 99 1.26 11.45 -6.32
N VAL A 100 0.06 11.12 -5.87
CA VAL A 100 -0.42 9.75 -5.69
C VAL A 100 -0.48 9.00 -7.03
N LEU A 101 -0.96 9.64 -8.10
CA LEU A 101 -0.95 9.06 -9.44
C LEU A 101 0.48 8.82 -9.94
N GLY A 102 1.41 9.76 -9.70
CA GLY A 102 2.82 9.58 -10.04
C GLY A 102 3.41 8.33 -9.38
N ILE A 103 3.17 8.15 -8.07
CA ILE A 103 3.60 6.95 -7.34
C ILE A 103 2.94 5.69 -7.90
N GLY A 104 1.62 5.73 -8.14
CA GLY A 104 0.87 4.60 -8.69
C GLY A 104 1.32 4.20 -10.10
N ILE A 105 1.72 5.16 -10.94
CA ILE A 105 2.29 4.87 -12.26
C ILE A 105 3.63 4.15 -12.13
N VAL A 106 4.52 4.63 -11.24
CA VAL A 106 5.82 4.00 -11.02
C VAL A 106 5.66 2.58 -10.48
N ASP A 107 4.84 2.39 -9.44
CA ASP A 107 4.61 1.08 -8.83
C ASP A 107 3.90 0.12 -9.81
N GLY A 108 2.88 0.60 -10.54
CA GLY A 108 2.18 -0.17 -11.57
C GLY A 108 3.09 -0.54 -12.76
N PHE A 109 4.01 0.33 -13.14
CA PHE A 109 5.01 0.04 -14.17
C PHE A 109 5.97 -1.05 -13.71
N VAL A 110 6.52 -0.94 -12.50
CA VAL A 110 7.39 -1.98 -11.90
C VAL A 110 6.65 -3.31 -11.84
N ALA A 111 5.39 -3.32 -11.39
CA ALA A 111 4.57 -4.52 -11.35
C ALA A 111 4.30 -5.11 -12.76
N THR A 112 4.11 -4.27 -13.77
CA THR A 112 3.94 -4.71 -15.18
C THR A 112 5.20 -5.40 -15.68
N VAL A 113 6.38 -4.85 -15.40
CA VAL A 113 7.66 -5.43 -15.83
C VAL A 113 7.92 -6.76 -15.13
N ASP A 114 7.70 -6.81 -13.81
CA ASP A 114 7.91 -7.98 -12.98
C ASP A 114 7.00 -9.15 -13.38
N THR A 115 5.70 -8.87 -13.55
CA THR A 115 4.69 -9.90 -13.86
C THR A 115 4.47 -10.11 -15.36
N ARG A 116 5.06 -9.26 -16.20
CA ARG A 116 4.80 -9.16 -17.65
C ARG A 116 3.31 -9.01 -17.99
N SER A 117 2.54 -8.39 -17.08
CA SER A 117 1.08 -8.25 -17.21
C SER A 117 0.65 -6.80 -17.03
N ILE A 118 0.12 -6.21 -18.11
CA ILE A 118 -0.48 -4.87 -18.10
C ILE A 118 -1.70 -4.84 -17.17
N LEU A 119 -2.42 -5.96 -17.05
CA LEU A 119 -3.58 -6.07 -16.18
C LEU A 119 -3.19 -5.92 -14.70
N ILE A 120 -2.10 -6.59 -14.27
CA ILE A 120 -1.61 -6.48 -12.89
C ILE A 120 -1.12 -5.06 -12.61
N GLY A 121 -0.34 -4.48 -13.52
CA GLY A 121 0.10 -3.08 -13.38
C GLY A 121 -1.05 -2.07 -13.32
N GLY A 122 -2.08 -2.26 -14.15
CA GLY A 122 -3.32 -1.49 -14.09
C GLY A 122 -4.04 -1.65 -12.75
N GLY A 123 -4.11 -2.86 -12.20
CA GLY A 123 -4.66 -3.13 -10.88
C GLY A 123 -3.91 -2.39 -9.76
N TYR A 124 -2.59 -2.30 -9.85
CA TYR A 124 -1.76 -1.53 -8.92
C TYR A 124 -2.06 -0.03 -9.01
N LEU A 125 -2.14 0.52 -10.22
CA LEU A 125 -2.52 1.91 -10.42
C LEU A 125 -3.91 2.20 -9.84
N LEU A 126 -4.89 1.33 -10.08
CA LEU A 126 -6.24 1.45 -9.51
C LEU A 126 -6.23 1.38 -7.98
N ALA A 127 -5.40 0.53 -7.39
CA ALA A 127 -5.23 0.48 -5.93
C ALA A 127 -4.74 1.83 -5.39
N TRP A 128 -3.78 2.48 -6.07
CA TRP A 128 -3.30 3.81 -5.71
C TRP A 128 -4.35 4.91 -5.92
N VAL A 129 -5.23 4.80 -6.93
CA VAL A 129 -6.36 5.72 -7.09
C VAL A 129 -7.29 5.70 -5.86
N CYS A 130 -7.42 4.56 -5.16
CA CYS A 130 -8.18 4.48 -3.92
C CYS A 130 -7.54 5.23 -2.73
N TYR A 131 -6.25 5.59 -2.82
CA TYR A 131 -5.57 6.32 -1.75
C TYR A 131 -6.19 7.70 -1.53
N ALA A 132 -6.29 8.51 -2.58
CA ALA A 132 -6.74 9.91 -2.49
C ALA A 132 -8.14 10.07 -1.84
N PRO A 133 -9.20 9.38 -2.30
CA PRO A 133 -10.50 9.48 -1.65
C PRO A 133 -10.48 8.97 -0.21
N THR A 134 -9.70 7.93 0.09
CA THR A 134 -9.57 7.39 1.46
C THR A 134 -8.86 8.39 2.37
N PHE A 135 -7.80 9.03 1.87
CA PHE A 135 -7.06 10.06 2.60
C PHE A 135 -7.96 11.26 2.91
N LEU A 136 -8.64 11.80 1.90
CA LEU A 136 -9.54 12.95 2.03
C LEU A 136 -10.76 12.66 2.91
N TRP A 137 -11.24 11.42 2.93
CA TRP A 137 -12.32 11.03 3.83
C TRP A 137 -11.86 10.91 5.29
N LEU A 138 -10.60 10.51 5.51
CA LEU A 138 -10.02 10.35 6.85
C LEU A 138 -9.44 11.65 7.42
N PHE A 139 -9.02 12.57 6.55
CA PHE A 139 -8.50 13.88 6.88
C PHE A 139 -9.64 14.89 6.85
N ASP A 140 -10.04 15.39 8.01
CA ASP A 140 -11.15 16.33 8.15
C ASP A 140 -10.58 17.75 8.25
N ALA A 141 -10.46 18.44 7.11
CA ALA A 141 -9.92 19.79 7.06
C ALA A 141 -10.75 20.80 7.90
N ASP A 142 -12.05 20.54 8.08
CA ASP A 142 -13.01 21.45 8.73
C ASP A 142 -13.26 21.11 10.21
N ALA A 143 -12.67 20.03 10.75
CA ALA A 143 -12.82 19.62 12.16
C ALA A 143 -12.27 20.63 13.19
N GLY A 144 -11.57 21.68 12.73
CA GLY A 144 -11.02 22.74 13.56
C GLY A 144 -11.99 23.87 13.91
N ASP A 145 -12.95 24.18 13.04
CA ASP A 145 -13.71 25.45 13.11
C ASP A 145 -15.10 25.30 13.76
N ASP A 146 -15.66 24.08 13.75
CA ASP A 146 -17.01 23.81 14.28
C ASP A 146 -17.01 23.37 15.77
N ARG A 147 -16.10 23.93 16.57
CA ARG A 147 -16.10 23.73 18.03
C ARG A 147 -17.14 24.62 18.70
N SER A 148 -18.40 24.22 18.53
CA SER A 148 -19.37 24.20 19.63
C SER A 148 -18.87 23.24 20.72
N GLY A 149 -17.78 23.60 21.40
CA GLY A 149 -17.32 22.93 22.61
C GLY A 149 -18.29 23.23 23.76
N PRO A 150 -18.34 22.40 24.82
CA PRO A 150 -19.16 22.71 25.98
C PRO A 150 -18.75 24.09 26.53
N LEU A 151 -19.73 25.00 26.61
CA LEU A 151 -19.58 26.31 27.25
C LEU A 151 -18.87 26.12 28.59
N ARG A 152 -17.71 26.76 28.74
CA ARG A 152 -17.06 26.86 30.06
C ARG A 152 -18.01 27.67 30.93
N LEU A 153 -18.64 27.02 31.91
CA LEU A 153 -19.37 27.71 32.97
C LEU A 153 -18.34 28.43 33.84
N GLY A 154 -18.16 29.74 33.60
CA GLY A 154 -17.17 30.53 34.31
C GLY A 154 -16.98 31.98 33.84
N ASP A 155 -17.82 32.50 32.94
CA ASP A 155 -18.00 33.95 32.74
C ASP A 155 -19.39 34.34 33.25
#